data_AF-A0A965HG56-F1
#
_entry.id   AF-A0A965HG56-F1
#
_cell.length_a   1.000
_cell.length_b   1.000
_cell.length_c   1.000
_cell.angle_alpha   90.00
_cell.angle_beta   90.00
_cell.angle_gamma   90.00
#
_symmetry.space_group_name_H-M   'P 1'
#
loop_
_entity.id
_entity.type
_entity.pdbx_description
1 polymer ?
#
loop_
_entity_poly.entity_id
_entity_poly.type
_entity_poly.pdbx_seq_one_letter_code
_entity_poly.pdbx_strand_id
1 'polypeptide(L)'
;MWRLGFFLLLMGWGVVSRGWAVEEKAFLFSPLAEVPEWRLLDSYQGTITQEEFSKRCQRVFDPSGALVKYCTIDGEGVSVYRDVGKTELLYRLKWAGADGNRAQEDVSFCLPDPERPLQGQVICLDPGHIGGDWADVEERTFRIGRDRPVVEGELNLKTCRLLEERLSRAGAKVVWTHNGFSPTTPLRPSDLYPEAIQYLLQDFRSRRMSRYSMNGLIRWNAELLFYRSAEIQARARRVNEELRPDFTLCLHYNAAPWGSQGRPSLTNISRLVIFAHGAYTASELVYDDQKFHLLRKLLENSTPEEEAVSEKVGIPA
;
A
#
# COMPACT_ATOMS: atom_id res chain seq x y z
N MET A 1 8.82 -68.79 31.17
CA MET A 1 8.05 -68.75 32.43
C MET A 1 7.42 -67.36 32.54
N TRP A 2 6.10 -67.23 32.28
CA TRP A 2 5.03 -67.10 33.31
C TRP A 2 5.21 -65.79 34.12
N ARG A 3 4.33 -64.77 34.21
CA ARG A 3 2.89 -64.49 33.98
C ARG A 3 2.74 -62.96 33.75
N LEU A 4 1.91 -62.42 32.86
CA LEU A 4 0.44 -62.24 32.87
C LEU A 4 -0.17 -61.54 34.10
N GLY A 5 -0.82 -60.40 33.86
CA GLY A 5 -1.80 -59.73 34.71
C GLY A 5 -2.68 -58.79 33.87
N PHE A 6 -3.92 -59.23 33.60
CA PHE A 6 -4.98 -58.63 32.79
C PHE A 6 -5.96 -57.81 33.67
N PHE A 7 -6.69 -56.84 33.09
CA PHE A 7 -8.14 -56.53 33.24
C PHE A 7 -8.44 -55.24 32.43
N LEU A 8 -9.14 -55.29 31.27
CA LEU A 8 -10.60 -55.07 31.04
C LEU A 8 -11.18 -53.86 31.82
N LEU A 9 -12.06 -52.99 31.31
CA LEU A 9 -12.77 -52.73 30.05
C LEU A 9 -13.58 -51.44 30.34
N LEU A 10 -13.84 -50.55 29.38
CA LEU A 10 -15.15 -49.86 29.24
C LEU A 10 -15.18 -48.98 27.98
N MET A 11 -16.14 -49.31 27.11
CA MET A 11 -16.64 -48.44 26.06
C MET A 11 -17.16 -47.13 26.64
N GLY A 12 -16.78 -46.02 26.03
CA GLY A 12 -17.46 -44.73 26.15
C GLY A 12 -17.57 -44.10 24.78
N TRP A 13 -18.72 -44.26 24.13
CA TRP A 13 -19.18 -43.30 23.14
C TRP A 13 -19.29 -41.94 23.80
N GLY A 14 -18.55 -40.96 23.29
CA GLY A 14 -18.46 -39.66 23.94
C GLY A 14 -17.92 -38.61 23.01
N VAL A 15 -18.81 -38.11 22.16
CA VAL A 15 -18.82 -36.76 21.60
C VAL A 15 -17.55 -36.39 20.81
N VAL A 16 -17.72 -36.38 19.48
CA VAL A 16 -17.01 -35.43 18.62
C VAL A 16 -17.21 -34.06 19.24
N SER A 17 -16.24 -33.60 20.03
CA SER A 17 -16.13 -32.20 20.34
C SER A 17 -15.90 -31.55 18.99
N ARG A 18 -16.99 -31.02 18.41
CA ARG A 18 -16.90 -29.94 17.45
C ARG A 18 -15.94 -28.97 18.09
N GLY A 19 -14.70 -28.98 17.63
CA GLY A 19 -13.82 -27.86 17.78
C GLY A 19 -14.64 -26.71 17.25
N TRP A 20 -15.16 -25.90 18.17
CA TRP A 20 -15.41 -24.52 17.85
C TRP A 20 -14.02 -24.05 17.44
N ALA A 21 -13.78 -24.07 16.11
CA ALA A 21 -12.88 -23.12 15.54
C ALA A 21 -13.44 -21.80 16.04
N VAL A 22 -12.85 -21.30 17.13
CA VAL A 22 -12.78 -19.87 17.32
C VAL A 22 -12.12 -19.44 16.03
N GLU A 23 -12.94 -19.02 15.06
CA GLU A 23 -12.46 -18.38 13.84
C GLU A 23 -11.44 -17.37 14.34
N GLU A 24 -10.17 -17.66 14.02
CA GLU A 24 -9.04 -16.85 14.40
C GLU A 24 -9.43 -15.41 14.05
N LYS A 25 -9.54 -14.55 15.07
CA LYS A 25 -9.96 -13.16 14.89
C LYS A 25 -9.11 -12.59 13.77
N ALA A 26 -9.74 -12.41 12.61
CA ALA A 26 -9.08 -11.87 11.44
C ALA A 26 -8.48 -10.52 11.82
N PHE A 27 -7.25 -10.26 11.41
CA PHE A 27 -6.68 -8.93 11.58
C PHE A 27 -7.56 -7.95 10.82
N LEU A 28 -8.17 -7.03 11.57
CA LEU A 28 -9.15 -6.10 11.01
C LEU A 28 -8.49 -5.16 9.99
N PHE A 29 -7.25 -4.76 10.26
CA PHE A 29 -6.52 -3.76 9.48
C PHE A 29 -5.05 -4.14 9.29
N SER A 30 -4.44 -3.59 8.25
CA SER A 30 -3.00 -3.65 8.03
C SER A 30 -2.24 -3.06 9.25
N PRO A 31 -0.98 -3.44 9.49
CA PRO A 31 -0.21 -2.90 10.62
C PRO A 31 -0.16 -1.37 10.61
N LEU A 32 -0.47 -0.76 11.76
CA LEU A 32 -0.59 0.68 11.96
C LEU A 32 -1.66 1.37 11.11
N ALA A 33 -2.50 0.65 10.35
CA ALA A 33 -3.56 1.28 9.58
C ALA A 33 -4.63 1.88 10.49
N GLU A 34 -5.15 3.04 10.07
CA GLU A 34 -6.29 3.68 10.70
C GLU A 34 -7.58 2.94 10.34
N VAL A 35 -8.56 3.00 11.23
CA VAL A 35 -9.89 2.41 10.97
C VAL A 35 -10.54 3.17 9.80
N PRO A 36 -10.95 2.49 8.72
CA PRO A 36 -11.57 3.17 7.58
C PRO A 36 -12.91 3.80 7.95
N GLU A 37 -13.10 5.07 7.58
CA GLU A 37 -14.41 5.73 7.63
C GLU A 37 -15.17 5.46 6.32
N TRP A 38 -15.89 4.35 6.30
CA TRP A 38 -16.64 3.88 5.13
C TRP A 38 -17.66 4.89 4.60
N ARG A 39 -18.19 5.79 5.45
CA ARG A 39 -19.14 6.84 5.02
C ARG A 39 -18.52 7.87 4.08
N LEU A 40 -17.19 7.99 4.03
CA LEU A 40 -16.53 8.85 3.05
C LEU A 40 -16.85 8.44 1.59
N LEU A 41 -17.21 7.17 1.38
CA LEU A 41 -17.62 6.68 0.06
C LEU A 41 -19.06 7.08 -0.32
N ASP A 42 -19.85 7.63 0.61
CA ASP A 42 -21.27 7.93 0.33
C ASP A 42 -21.48 9.04 -0.71
N SER A 43 -20.46 9.86 -0.94
CA SER A 43 -20.45 10.84 -2.03
C SER A 43 -20.51 10.19 -3.44
N TYR A 44 -20.19 8.89 -3.54
CA TYR A 44 -20.22 8.10 -4.78
C TYR A 44 -21.49 7.24 -4.92
N GLN A 45 -22.46 7.36 -4.02
CA GLN A 45 -23.71 6.61 -4.16
C GLN A 45 -24.42 6.97 -5.46
N GLY A 46 -24.78 5.97 -6.26
CA GLY A 46 -25.51 6.17 -7.51
C GLY A 46 -24.68 6.81 -8.63
N THR A 47 -23.35 6.79 -8.57
CA THR A 47 -22.49 7.39 -9.62
C THR A 47 -21.89 6.38 -10.60
N ILE A 48 -21.97 5.08 -10.30
CA ILE A 48 -21.35 4.03 -11.12
C ILE A 48 -22.36 2.91 -11.43
N THR A 49 -22.32 2.39 -12.65
CA THR A 49 -23.12 1.22 -13.05
C THR A 49 -22.44 -0.07 -12.60
N GLN A 50 -23.21 -1.15 -12.49
CA GLN A 50 -22.66 -2.47 -12.18
C GLN A 50 -21.62 -2.92 -13.23
N GLU A 51 -21.85 -2.63 -14.51
CA GLU A 51 -20.94 -2.97 -15.61
C GLU A 51 -19.59 -2.26 -15.46
N GLU A 52 -19.62 -0.94 -15.25
CA GLU A 52 -18.40 -0.14 -15.13
C GLU A 52 -17.63 -0.50 -13.85
N PHE A 53 -18.31 -0.73 -12.73
CA PHE A 53 -17.70 -1.24 -11.50
C PHE A 53 -16.96 -2.56 -11.76
N SER A 54 -17.63 -3.51 -12.42
CA SER A 54 -17.06 -4.84 -12.70
C SER A 54 -15.86 -4.74 -13.63
N LYS A 55 -15.95 -3.91 -14.68
CA LYS A 55 -14.87 -3.67 -15.64
C LYS A 55 -13.64 -3.07 -14.98
N ARG A 56 -13.81 -2.00 -14.18
CA ARG A 56 -12.69 -1.37 -13.44
C ARG A 56 -12.06 -2.33 -12.44
N CYS A 57 -12.88 -3.06 -11.69
CA CYS A 57 -12.41 -4.04 -10.74
C CYS A 57 -11.54 -5.10 -11.43
N GLN A 58 -12.04 -5.75 -12.49
CA GLN A 58 -11.32 -6.82 -13.18
C GLN A 58 -10.07 -6.33 -13.93
N ARG A 59 -10.11 -5.14 -14.52
CA ARG A 59 -9.00 -4.62 -15.33
C ARG A 59 -7.86 -4.08 -14.48
N VAL A 60 -8.19 -3.30 -13.44
CA VAL A 60 -7.22 -2.44 -12.75
C VAL A 60 -7.00 -2.89 -11.32
N PHE A 61 -8.07 -3.11 -10.55
CA PHE A 61 -7.96 -3.16 -9.09
C PHE A 61 -7.84 -4.55 -8.49
N ASP A 62 -8.50 -5.55 -9.06
CA ASP A 62 -8.45 -6.95 -8.63
C ASP A 62 -8.58 -7.88 -9.85
N PRO A 63 -7.50 -8.01 -10.66
CA PRO A 63 -7.48 -8.93 -11.80
C PRO A 63 -7.64 -10.40 -11.42
N SER A 64 -7.38 -10.74 -10.15
CA SER A 64 -7.52 -12.11 -9.63
C SER A 64 -8.97 -12.47 -9.27
N GLY A 65 -9.85 -11.47 -9.14
CA GLY A 65 -11.23 -11.65 -8.67
C GLY A 65 -11.33 -12.04 -7.20
N ALA A 66 -10.34 -11.74 -6.36
CA ALA A 66 -10.34 -12.08 -4.94
C ALA A 66 -11.41 -11.32 -4.13
N LEU A 67 -11.77 -10.10 -4.53
CA LEU A 67 -12.77 -9.25 -3.87
C LEU A 67 -14.15 -9.89 -3.82
N VAL A 68 -14.50 -10.74 -4.81
CA VAL A 68 -15.82 -11.39 -4.89
C VAL A 68 -16.15 -12.24 -3.65
N LYS A 69 -15.13 -12.75 -2.96
CA LYS A 69 -15.29 -13.51 -1.72
C LYS A 69 -15.91 -12.67 -0.61
N TYR A 70 -15.64 -11.37 -0.65
CA TYR A 70 -16.06 -10.38 0.34
C TYR A 70 -17.26 -9.55 -0.13
N CYS A 71 -17.89 -9.87 -1.26
CA CYS A 71 -18.95 -9.03 -1.83
C CYS A 71 -20.23 -9.81 -2.19
N THR A 72 -21.38 -9.14 -2.12
CA THR A 72 -22.60 -9.54 -2.84
C THR A 72 -22.99 -8.44 -3.82
N ILE A 73 -23.28 -8.84 -5.05
CA ILE A 73 -23.69 -7.95 -6.14
C ILE A 73 -25.11 -8.36 -6.52
N ASP A 74 -26.01 -7.39 -6.56
CA ASP A 74 -27.41 -7.56 -6.96
C ASP A 74 -27.84 -6.41 -7.89
N GLY A 75 -29.12 -6.34 -8.25
CA GLY A 75 -29.64 -5.33 -9.17
C GLY A 75 -29.66 -3.89 -8.62
N GLU A 76 -29.47 -3.70 -7.31
CA GLU A 76 -29.49 -2.38 -6.68
C GLU A 76 -28.09 -1.86 -6.31
N GLY A 77 -27.10 -2.74 -6.15
CA GLY A 77 -25.78 -2.35 -5.63
C GLY A 77 -24.79 -3.49 -5.38
N VAL A 78 -23.67 -3.13 -4.75
CA VAL A 78 -22.69 -4.06 -4.16
C VAL A 78 -22.57 -3.83 -2.65
N SER A 79 -22.71 -4.92 -1.90
CA SER A 79 -22.43 -4.97 -0.48
C SER A 79 -21.04 -5.57 -0.27
N VAL A 80 -20.21 -4.92 0.54
CA VAL A 80 -18.86 -5.37 0.91
C VAL A 80 -18.87 -5.78 2.36
N TYR A 81 -18.25 -6.92 2.64
CA TYR A 81 -18.22 -7.58 3.93
C TYR A 81 -16.79 -7.76 4.43
N ARG A 82 -16.65 -7.84 5.74
CA ARG A 82 -15.37 -8.11 6.39
C ARG A 82 -14.91 -9.53 6.12
N ASP A 83 -15.83 -10.47 6.30
CA ASP A 83 -15.58 -11.90 6.28
C ASP A 83 -16.10 -12.57 5.01
N VAL A 84 -15.52 -13.71 4.67
CA VAL A 84 -15.95 -14.52 3.52
C VAL A 84 -17.30 -15.20 3.73
N GLY A 85 -17.74 -15.33 4.99
CA GLY A 85 -19.08 -15.79 5.36
C GLY A 85 -20.17 -14.75 5.08
N LYS A 86 -19.77 -13.49 4.81
CA LYS A 86 -20.64 -12.35 4.51
C LYS A 86 -21.61 -12.05 5.65
N THR A 87 -21.10 -12.12 6.87
CA THR A 87 -21.88 -11.93 8.11
C THR A 87 -21.73 -10.52 8.68
N GLU A 88 -20.58 -9.88 8.49
CA GLU A 88 -20.28 -8.52 8.94
C GLU A 88 -20.24 -7.55 7.75
N LEU A 89 -21.32 -6.79 7.53
CA LEU A 89 -21.39 -5.77 6.48
C LEU A 89 -20.49 -4.58 6.81
N LEU A 90 -19.58 -4.24 5.90
CA LEU A 90 -18.73 -3.04 5.97
C LEU A 90 -19.38 -1.86 5.27
N TYR A 91 -19.88 -2.07 4.05
CA TYR A 91 -20.39 -0.99 3.22
C TYR A 91 -21.38 -1.47 2.16
N ARG A 92 -22.29 -0.59 1.75
CA ARG A 92 -23.21 -0.80 0.62
C ARG A 92 -23.12 0.37 -0.34
N LEU A 93 -22.70 0.08 -1.57
CA LEU A 93 -22.75 1.02 -2.69
C LEU A 93 -23.99 0.73 -3.54
N LYS A 94 -24.76 1.75 -3.90
CA LYS A 94 -25.90 1.69 -4.80
C LYS A 94 -25.48 2.02 -6.22
N TRP A 95 -26.03 1.31 -7.19
CA TRP A 95 -25.79 1.58 -8.61
C TRP A 95 -26.41 2.90 -9.06
N ALA A 96 -25.80 3.48 -10.10
CA ALA A 96 -26.38 4.56 -10.85
C ALA A 96 -27.75 4.17 -11.42
N GLY A 97 -28.73 5.07 -11.28
CA GLY A 97 -30.02 4.96 -11.98
C GLY A 97 -29.87 5.22 -13.48
N ALA A 98 -30.98 5.17 -14.22
CA ALA A 98 -31.01 5.37 -15.68
C ALA A 98 -30.38 6.70 -16.14
N ASP A 99 -30.45 7.75 -15.31
CA ASP A 99 -29.89 9.08 -15.56
C ASP A 99 -28.52 9.31 -14.89
N GLY A 100 -27.97 8.31 -14.20
CA GLY A 100 -26.89 8.46 -13.21
C GLY A 100 -25.47 8.37 -13.74
N ASN A 101 -25.25 8.32 -15.06
CA ASN A 101 -23.89 8.31 -15.60
C ASN A 101 -23.35 9.75 -15.62
N ARG A 102 -22.80 10.21 -14.49
CA ARG A 102 -22.01 11.44 -14.48
C ARG A 102 -20.77 11.17 -15.32
N ALA A 103 -20.75 11.70 -16.54
CA ALA A 103 -19.50 11.85 -17.27
C ALA A 103 -18.57 12.69 -16.39
N GLN A 104 -17.43 12.11 -16.02
CA GLN A 104 -16.37 12.85 -15.35
C GLN A 104 -15.88 13.92 -16.35
N GLU A 105 -15.90 15.19 -15.94
CA GLU A 105 -15.34 16.25 -16.77
C GLU A 105 -13.83 16.02 -16.87
N ASP A 106 -13.26 16.20 -18.07
CA ASP A 106 -11.83 16.08 -18.27
C ASP A 106 -11.09 17.08 -17.37
N VAL A 107 -10.20 16.57 -16.52
CA VAL A 107 -9.36 17.42 -15.67
C VAL A 107 -8.23 18.00 -16.53
N SER A 108 -8.28 19.30 -16.80
CA SER A 108 -7.18 20.02 -17.47
C SER A 108 -6.23 20.62 -16.45
N PHE A 109 -5.01 20.07 -16.36
CA PHE A 109 -3.93 20.58 -15.51
C PHE A 109 -3.17 21.77 -16.10
N CYS A 110 -3.44 22.15 -17.35
CA CYS A 110 -2.70 23.17 -18.06
C CYS A 110 -3.51 24.45 -18.23
N LEU A 111 -2.93 25.59 -17.85
CA LEU A 111 -3.38 26.91 -18.26
C LEU A 111 -2.77 27.26 -19.64
N PRO A 112 -3.37 28.20 -20.40
CA PRO A 112 -3.03 28.43 -21.81
C PRO A 112 -1.65 29.08 -22.07
N ASP A 113 -0.80 29.32 -21.07
CA ASP A 113 0.55 29.88 -21.28
C ASP A 113 1.55 28.75 -21.60
N PRO A 114 2.06 28.65 -22.85
CA PRO A 114 2.99 27.59 -23.24
C PRO A 114 4.35 27.69 -22.53
N GLU A 115 4.76 28.87 -22.07
CA GLU A 115 6.04 29.07 -21.36
C GLU A 115 5.92 28.72 -19.87
N ARG A 116 4.69 28.79 -19.32
CA ARG A 116 4.39 28.46 -17.92
C ARG A 116 3.18 27.51 -17.83
N PRO A 117 3.28 26.31 -18.42
CA PRO A 117 2.13 25.42 -18.58
C PRO A 117 1.55 24.93 -17.25
N LEU A 118 2.32 24.98 -16.16
CA LEU A 118 1.92 24.54 -14.83
C LEU A 118 1.56 25.72 -13.91
N GLN A 119 1.37 26.92 -14.45
CA GLN A 119 0.98 28.07 -13.66
C GLN A 119 -0.30 27.80 -12.86
N GLY A 120 -0.26 28.12 -11.57
CA GLY A 120 -1.39 27.92 -10.65
C GLY A 120 -1.49 26.52 -10.04
N GLN A 121 -0.72 25.55 -10.54
CA GLN A 121 -0.69 24.19 -10.00
C GLN A 121 0.22 24.10 -8.77
N VAL A 122 -0.20 23.35 -7.76
CA VAL A 122 0.59 22.95 -6.61
C VAL A 122 1.01 21.50 -6.77
N ILE A 123 2.31 21.26 -6.91
CA ILE A 123 2.86 19.91 -7.08
C ILE A 123 3.67 19.53 -5.85
N CYS A 124 3.33 18.41 -5.23
CA CYS A 124 4.10 17.84 -4.14
C CYS A 124 5.15 16.86 -4.67
N LEU A 125 6.39 17.02 -4.22
CA LEU A 125 7.45 16.04 -4.38
C LEU A 125 7.58 15.20 -3.11
N ASP A 126 7.46 13.89 -3.29
CA ASP A 126 7.69 12.90 -2.24
C ASP A 126 8.92 12.05 -2.58
N PRO A 127 10.11 12.47 -2.15
CA PRO A 127 11.30 11.64 -2.32
C PRO A 127 11.17 10.39 -1.46
N GLY A 128 11.12 9.22 -2.09
CA GLY A 128 11.04 7.94 -1.37
C GLY A 128 12.21 7.75 -0.42
N HIS A 129 11.99 7.02 0.67
CA HIS A 129 12.98 6.79 1.72
C HIS A 129 13.42 8.05 2.47
N ILE A 130 14.15 7.87 3.57
CA ILE A 130 14.67 8.97 4.39
C ILE A 130 16.14 9.22 4.03
N GLY A 131 16.97 8.16 3.97
CA GLY A 131 18.41 8.25 3.74
C GLY A 131 19.20 8.75 4.97
N GLY A 132 20.45 9.18 4.76
CA GLY A 132 21.35 9.60 5.85
C GLY A 132 21.55 8.49 6.88
N ASP A 133 21.41 8.81 8.17
CA ASP A 133 21.57 7.85 9.27
C ASP A 133 20.52 6.72 9.27
N TRP A 134 19.42 6.87 8.51
CA TRP A 134 18.36 5.87 8.38
C TRP A 134 18.59 4.90 7.23
N ALA A 135 19.57 5.15 6.37
CA ALA A 135 19.80 4.40 5.14
C ALA A 135 20.04 2.89 5.35
N ASP A 136 20.70 2.52 6.45
CA ASP A 136 20.93 1.12 6.81
C ASP A 136 19.67 0.45 7.36
N VAL A 137 18.85 1.18 8.13
CA VAL A 137 17.57 0.70 8.67
C VAL A 137 16.56 0.45 7.56
N GLU A 138 16.56 1.29 6.52
CA GLU A 138 15.68 1.15 5.37
C GLU A 138 16.08 0.01 4.43
N GLU A 139 17.27 -0.58 4.63
CA GLU A 139 17.85 -1.63 3.78
C GLU A 139 17.93 -1.22 2.29
N ARG A 140 18.04 0.09 2.00
CA ARG A 140 18.12 0.67 0.64
C ARG A 140 19.48 1.28 0.30
N THR A 141 20.52 0.57 0.71
CA THR A 141 21.91 0.95 0.50
C THR A 141 22.69 -0.21 -0.08
N PHE A 142 23.55 0.06 -1.06
CA PHE A 142 24.54 -0.91 -1.51
C PHE A 142 25.90 -0.27 -1.75
N ARG A 143 26.96 -1.09 -1.70
CA ARG A 143 28.34 -0.67 -1.93
C ARG A 143 29.11 -1.77 -2.64
N ILE A 144 29.93 -1.40 -3.62
CA ILE A 144 30.88 -2.28 -4.28
C ILE A 144 32.30 -1.89 -3.83
N GLY A 145 33.07 -2.87 -3.35
CA GLY A 145 34.45 -2.65 -2.93
C GLY A 145 34.59 -1.54 -1.89
N ARG A 146 35.40 -0.52 -2.22
CA ARG A 146 35.69 0.64 -1.36
C ARG A 146 34.99 1.92 -1.83
N ASP A 147 34.08 1.82 -2.77
CA ASP A 147 33.38 2.98 -3.31
C ASP A 147 32.44 3.59 -2.26
N ARG A 148 32.02 4.83 -2.51
CA ARG A 148 30.97 5.45 -1.69
C ARG A 148 29.68 4.63 -1.83
N PRO A 149 28.95 4.42 -0.73
CA PRO A 149 27.68 3.70 -0.80
C PRO A 149 26.69 4.48 -1.68
N VAL A 150 25.88 3.73 -2.43
CA VAL A 150 24.72 4.26 -3.12
C VAL A 150 23.53 4.12 -2.17
N VAL A 151 22.92 5.25 -1.82
CA VAL A 151 21.80 5.35 -0.88
C VAL A 151 20.58 5.86 -1.64
N GLU A 152 19.50 5.08 -1.69
CA GLU A 152 18.30 5.41 -2.46
C GLU A 152 17.70 6.76 -2.03
N GLY A 153 17.50 6.98 -0.72
CA GLY A 153 16.93 8.22 -0.19
C GLY A 153 17.72 9.48 -0.56
N GLU A 154 19.06 9.38 -0.65
CA GLU A 154 19.89 10.50 -1.12
C GLU A 154 19.69 10.79 -2.61
N LEU A 155 19.56 9.74 -3.42
CA LEU A 155 19.32 9.88 -4.86
C LEU A 155 17.94 10.49 -5.11
N ASN A 156 16.91 10.03 -4.40
CA ASN A 156 15.56 10.58 -4.49
C ASN A 156 15.54 12.08 -4.16
N LEU A 157 16.17 12.49 -3.05
CA LEU A 157 16.28 13.91 -2.69
C LEU A 157 17.01 14.74 -3.74
N LYS A 158 18.12 14.24 -4.29
CA LYS A 158 18.88 14.93 -5.36
C LYS A 158 18.02 15.11 -6.61
N THR A 159 17.32 14.08 -7.04
CA THR A 159 16.46 14.12 -8.22
C THR A 159 15.25 15.03 -8.01
N CYS A 160 14.60 14.99 -6.84
CA CYS A 160 13.51 15.92 -6.53
C CYS A 160 13.97 17.39 -6.56
N ARG A 161 15.23 17.72 -6.18
CA ARG A 161 15.73 19.11 -6.30
C ARG A 161 15.85 19.56 -7.75
N LEU A 162 16.27 18.65 -8.64
CA LEU A 162 16.28 18.92 -10.08
C LEU A 162 14.87 19.08 -10.65
N LEU A 163 13.92 18.27 -10.17
CA LEU A 163 12.51 18.39 -10.55
C LEU A 163 11.91 19.71 -10.06
N GLU A 164 12.18 20.12 -8.82
CA GLU A 164 11.70 21.39 -8.27
C GLU A 164 12.11 22.57 -9.15
N GLU A 165 13.38 22.63 -9.59
CA GLU A 165 13.86 23.69 -10.46
C GLU A 165 13.08 23.74 -11.79
N ARG A 166 12.85 22.57 -12.41
CA ARG A 166 12.15 22.46 -13.70
C ARG A 166 10.66 22.78 -13.57
N LEU A 167 9.99 22.24 -12.55
CA LEU A 167 8.57 22.46 -12.29
C LEU A 167 8.29 23.92 -11.93
N SER A 168 9.15 24.53 -11.11
CA SER A 168 9.03 25.95 -10.74
C SER A 168 9.22 26.86 -11.96
N ARG A 169 10.19 26.55 -12.84
CA ARG A 169 10.38 27.26 -14.10
C ARG A 169 9.15 27.16 -15.01
N ALA A 170 8.49 26.00 -15.05
CA ALA A 170 7.23 25.78 -15.76
C ALA A 170 6.01 26.41 -15.08
N GLY A 171 6.18 27.11 -13.95
CA GLY A 171 5.13 27.89 -13.28
C GLY A 171 4.46 27.24 -12.08
N ALA A 172 4.80 25.99 -11.74
CA ALA A 172 4.21 25.29 -10.59
C ALA A 172 4.70 25.86 -9.26
N LYS A 173 3.84 25.80 -8.24
CA LYS A 173 4.25 25.91 -6.84
C LYS A 173 4.67 24.52 -6.35
N VAL A 174 5.95 24.35 -6.01
CA VAL A 174 6.47 23.07 -5.51
C VAL A 174 6.41 23.03 -3.98
N VAL A 175 5.92 21.92 -3.44
CA VAL A 175 5.91 21.60 -2.00
C VAL A 175 6.50 20.21 -1.77
N TRP A 176 6.90 19.88 -0.55
CA TRP A 176 7.63 18.64 -0.25
C TRP A 176 7.03 17.91 0.96
N THR A 177 6.98 16.58 0.91
CA THR A 177 6.68 15.76 2.09
C THR A 177 7.82 15.86 3.12
N HIS A 178 9.06 15.78 2.66
CA HIS A 178 10.28 16.14 3.38
C HIS A 178 11.39 16.52 2.39
N ASN A 179 12.38 17.32 2.81
CA ASN A 179 13.48 17.78 1.95
C ASN A 179 14.89 17.55 2.57
N GLY A 180 14.97 16.64 3.53
CA GLY A 180 16.21 16.25 4.22
C GLY A 180 16.14 14.83 4.79
N PHE A 181 17.11 14.49 5.63
CA PHE A 181 17.33 13.13 6.16
C PHE A 181 16.65 12.88 7.53
N SER A 182 15.65 13.68 7.87
CA SER A 182 14.87 13.50 9.09
C SER A 182 13.55 12.81 8.77
N PRO A 183 13.12 11.82 9.57
CA PRO A 183 11.82 11.19 9.39
C PRO A 183 10.70 12.21 9.55
N THR A 184 9.64 12.06 8.76
CA THR A 184 8.40 12.84 8.86
C THR A 184 7.60 12.39 10.09
N THR A 185 7.60 11.10 10.39
CA THR A 185 6.92 10.55 11.56
C THR A 185 7.65 10.92 12.86
N PRO A 186 6.93 11.28 13.94
CA PRO A 186 7.53 11.48 15.25
C PRO A 186 7.96 10.15 15.90
N LEU A 187 7.42 9.02 15.43
CA LEU A 187 7.68 7.69 15.98
C LEU A 187 9.10 7.21 15.68
N ARG A 188 9.63 6.35 16.52
CA ARG A 188 10.91 5.67 16.35
C ARG A 188 10.72 4.16 16.46
N PRO A 189 11.67 3.33 15.97
CA PRO A 189 11.53 1.88 16.07
C PRO A 189 11.23 1.36 17.48
N SER A 190 11.80 1.99 18.52
CA SER A 190 11.53 1.61 19.91
C SER A 190 10.07 1.81 20.34
N ASP A 191 9.39 2.80 19.76
CA ASP A 191 7.99 3.12 20.10
C ASP A 191 7.03 2.06 19.53
N LEU A 192 7.49 1.29 18.52
CA LEU A 192 6.71 0.31 17.77
C LEU A 192 6.91 -1.14 18.23
N TYR A 193 7.59 -1.34 19.37
CA TYR A 193 7.79 -2.69 19.91
C TYR A 193 6.48 -3.41 20.24
N PRO A 194 5.46 -2.78 20.84
CA PRO A 194 4.17 -3.42 21.07
C PRO A 194 3.52 -3.92 19.77
N GLU A 195 3.50 -3.10 18.74
CA GLU A 195 2.92 -3.42 17.43
C GLU A 195 3.74 -4.46 16.68
N ALA A 196 5.07 -4.43 16.80
CA ALA A 196 5.95 -5.45 16.26
C ALA A 196 5.72 -6.82 16.92
N ILE A 197 5.51 -6.86 18.24
CA ILE A 197 5.14 -8.09 18.96
C ILE A 197 3.78 -8.58 18.49
N GLN A 198 2.79 -7.68 18.44
CA GLN A 198 1.44 -8.05 17.99
C GLN A 198 1.51 -8.60 16.57
N TYR A 199 2.21 -7.92 15.65
CA TYR A 199 2.45 -8.36 14.29
C TYR A 199 3.13 -9.74 14.26
N LEU A 200 4.17 -9.98 15.04
CA LEU A 200 4.81 -11.29 15.08
C LEU A 200 3.88 -12.42 15.56
N LEU A 201 3.03 -12.15 16.55
CA LEU A 201 2.11 -13.17 17.08
C LEU A 201 1.02 -13.58 16.08
N GLN A 202 0.72 -12.73 15.10
CA GLN A 202 -0.31 -12.98 14.08
C GLN A 202 -0.04 -14.20 13.22
N ASP A 203 1.22 -14.35 12.82
CA ASP A 203 1.68 -15.47 12.00
C ASP A 203 3.14 -15.76 12.34
N PHE A 204 3.35 -16.14 13.60
CA PHE A 204 4.69 -16.31 14.14
C PHE A 204 5.48 -17.38 13.38
N ARG A 205 4.80 -18.42 12.88
CA ARG A 205 5.46 -19.53 12.17
C ARG A 205 6.04 -19.09 10.84
N SER A 206 5.32 -18.29 10.04
CA SER A 206 5.84 -17.81 8.75
C SER A 206 6.85 -16.67 8.94
N ARG A 207 6.69 -15.85 10.00
CA ARG A 207 7.51 -14.65 10.25
C ARG A 207 8.79 -14.93 11.03
N ARG A 208 8.94 -16.12 11.64
CA ARG A 208 10.15 -16.49 12.37
C ARG A 208 11.33 -16.68 11.43
N MET A 209 12.39 -15.93 11.69
CA MET A 209 13.68 -16.14 11.02
C MET A 209 14.69 -16.74 12.00
N SER A 210 15.21 -17.93 11.68
CA SER A 210 16.15 -18.67 12.56
C SER A 210 17.43 -17.91 12.88
N ARG A 211 17.82 -16.94 12.03
CA ARG A 211 19.02 -16.11 12.21
C ARG A 211 18.89 -15.04 13.30
N TYR A 212 17.68 -14.72 13.77
CA TYR A 212 17.46 -13.69 14.79
C TYR A 212 17.06 -14.32 16.14
N SER A 213 17.56 -13.74 17.23
CA SER A 213 16.97 -13.96 18.56
C SER A 213 15.56 -13.36 18.62
N MET A 214 14.76 -13.70 19.62
CA MET A 214 13.42 -13.12 19.77
C MET A 214 13.46 -11.59 19.85
N ASN A 215 14.37 -11.04 20.66
CA ASN A 215 14.55 -9.59 20.78
C ASN A 215 15.05 -8.97 19.46
N GLY A 216 15.94 -9.66 18.73
CA GLY A 216 16.38 -9.22 17.41
C GLY A 216 15.24 -9.20 16.39
N LEU A 217 14.35 -10.19 16.43
CA LEU A 217 13.19 -10.29 15.54
C LEU A 217 12.18 -9.18 15.83
N ILE A 218 11.90 -8.89 17.11
CA ILE A 218 11.02 -7.78 17.52
C ILE A 218 11.60 -6.45 17.03
N ARG A 219 12.90 -6.20 17.29
CA ARG A 219 13.56 -4.98 16.83
C ARG A 219 13.48 -4.81 15.32
N TRP A 220 13.81 -5.85 14.56
CA TRP A 220 13.77 -5.80 13.09
C TRP A 220 12.36 -5.55 12.56
N ASN A 221 11.32 -6.18 13.14
CA ASN A 221 9.93 -5.89 12.75
C ASN A 221 9.53 -4.46 13.11
N ALA A 222 10.00 -3.92 14.23
CA ALA A 222 9.72 -2.55 14.60
C ALA A 222 10.42 -1.54 13.66
N GLU A 223 11.64 -1.85 13.22
CA GLU A 223 12.34 -1.11 12.16
C GLU A 223 11.54 -1.16 10.84
N LEU A 224 11.03 -2.33 10.44
CA LEU A 224 10.16 -2.45 9.26
C LEU A 224 8.89 -1.61 9.37
N LEU A 225 8.17 -1.70 10.50
CA LEU A 225 6.94 -0.93 10.73
C LEU A 225 7.22 0.58 10.74
N PHE A 226 8.38 0.99 11.25
CA PHE A 226 8.80 2.38 11.27
C PHE A 226 8.87 2.97 9.86
N TYR A 227 9.72 2.42 8.97
CA TYR A 227 9.93 3.06 7.66
C TYR A 227 8.90 2.66 6.60
N ARG A 228 8.26 1.48 6.70
CA ARG A 228 7.25 1.02 5.70
C ARG A 228 5.83 1.43 6.02
N SER A 229 5.51 1.68 7.29
CA SER A 229 4.14 1.96 7.70
C SER A 229 4.05 3.35 8.35
N ALA A 230 4.74 3.58 9.47
CA ALA A 230 4.62 4.83 10.21
C ALA A 230 5.10 6.05 9.40
N GLU A 231 6.26 5.95 8.74
CA GLU A 231 6.81 7.03 7.91
C GLU A 231 5.96 7.31 6.68
N ILE A 232 5.56 6.26 5.94
CA ILE A 232 4.71 6.41 4.74
C ILE A 232 3.37 7.03 5.10
N GLN A 233 2.74 6.60 6.19
CA GLN A 233 1.47 7.19 6.63
C GLN A 233 1.63 8.65 7.09
N ALA A 234 2.73 9.00 7.77
CA ALA A 234 2.97 10.38 8.17
C ALA A 234 3.11 11.30 6.95
N ARG A 235 3.81 10.85 5.90
CA ARG A 235 3.90 11.57 4.62
C ARG A 235 2.54 11.67 3.94
N ALA A 236 1.76 10.59 3.91
CA ALA A 236 0.42 10.59 3.34
C ALA A 236 -0.53 11.57 4.06
N ARG A 237 -0.51 11.61 5.40
CA ARG A 237 -1.27 12.60 6.19
C ARG A 237 -0.83 14.01 5.85
N ARG A 238 0.48 14.27 5.77
CA ARG A 238 1.01 15.58 5.36
C ARG A 238 0.51 16.00 3.97
N VAL A 239 0.48 15.08 3.00
CA VAL A 239 -0.09 15.35 1.66
C VAL A 239 -1.57 15.69 1.75
N ASN A 240 -2.35 14.88 2.44
CA ASN A 240 -3.81 14.97 2.44
C ASN A 240 -4.37 16.10 3.33
N GLU A 241 -3.70 16.41 4.43
CA GLU A 241 -4.24 17.29 5.49
C GLU A 241 -3.56 18.66 5.51
N GLU A 242 -2.25 18.71 5.23
CA GLU A 242 -1.46 19.94 5.35
C GLU A 242 -1.17 20.60 3.99
N LEU A 243 -0.63 19.82 3.04
CA LEU A 243 -0.11 20.34 1.77
C LEU A 243 -1.21 20.52 0.73
N ARG A 244 -2.13 19.54 0.65
CA ARG A 244 -3.27 19.49 -0.28
C ARG A 244 -2.88 19.90 -1.71
N PRO A 245 -1.88 19.25 -2.32
CA PRO A 245 -1.44 19.57 -3.67
C PRO A 245 -2.49 19.12 -4.70
N ASP A 246 -2.42 19.69 -5.91
CA ASP A 246 -3.20 19.22 -7.05
C ASP A 246 -2.67 17.87 -7.56
N PHE A 247 -1.37 17.64 -7.41
CA PHE A 247 -0.70 16.40 -7.82
C PHE A 247 0.52 16.07 -6.94
N THR A 248 0.78 14.78 -6.69
CA THR A 248 1.94 14.31 -5.92
C THR A 248 2.79 13.34 -6.74
N LEU A 249 4.10 13.57 -6.77
CA LEU A 249 5.10 12.71 -7.41
C LEU A 249 5.91 11.96 -6.35
N CYS A 250 5.64 10.67 -6.19
CA CYS A 250 6.44 9.76 -5.36
C CYS A 250 7.59 9.18 -6.17
N LEU A 251 8.83 9.51 -5.81
CA LEU A 251 10.03 9.12 -6.57
C LEU A 251 10.83 8.04 -5.85
N HIS A 252 11.17 6.98 -6.56
CA HIS A 252 12.01 5.88 -6.07
C HIS A 252 13.05 5.44 -7.10
N TYR A 253 14.14 4.84 -6.64
CA TYR A 253 15.08 4.10 -7.48
C TYR A 253 14.93 2.62 -7.21
N ASN A 254 14.43 1.90 -8.21
CA ASN A 254 14.29 0.46 -8.08
C ASN A 254 15.65 -0.25 -8.20
N ALA A 255 15.78 -1.41 -7.56
CA ALA A 255 16.97 -2.24 -7.62
C ALA A 255 16.76 -3.43 -8.56
N ALA A 256 17.78 -3.77 -9.33
CA ALA A 256 17.83 -5.02 -10.09
C ALA A 256 18.62 -6.09 -9.30
N PRO A 257 18.36 -7.39 -9.53
CA PRO A 257 19.15 -8.46 -8.92
C PRO A 257 20.64 -8.32 -9.24
N TRP A 258 21.51 -8.43 -8.23
CA TRP A 258 22.95 -8.13 -8.34
C TRP A 258 23.84 -9.31 -8.77
N GLY A 259 23.26 -10.42 -9.24
CA GLY A 259 23.96 -11.68 -9.43
C GLY A 259 24.03 -12.52 -8.15
N SER A 260 25.07 -13.35 -7.98
CA SER A 260 25.19 -14.26 -6.83
C SER A 260 25.74 -13.58 -5.57
N GLN A 261 25.39 -14.12 -4.40
CA GLN A 261 25.96 -13.66 -3.13
C GLN A 261 27.48 -13.78 -3.16
N GLY A 262 28.18 -12.69 -2.82
CA GLY A 262 29.66 -12.62 -2.79
C GLY A 262 30.33 -12.25 -4.12
N ARG A 263 29.58 -12.16 -5.23
CA ARG A 263 30.08 -11.70 -6.54
C ARG A 263 29.10 -10.72 -7.20
N PRO A 264 28.96 -9.49 -6.66
CA PRO A 264 28.15 -8.46 -7.30
C PRO A 264 28.58 -8.19 -8.73
N SER A 265 27.61 -8.05 -9.63
CA SER A 265 27.84 -7.44 -10.94
C SER A 265 26.79 -6.36 -11.22
N LEU A 266 27.24 -5.23 -11.77
CA LEU A 266 26.34 -4.18 -12.22
C LEU A 266 25.55 -4.64 -13.45
N THR A 267 24.31 -4.18 -13.56
CA THR A 267 23.49 -4.37 -14.75
C THR A 267 23.54 -3.13 -15.65
N ASN A 268 23.43 -3.33 -16.96
CA ASN A 268 23.25 -2.26 -17.94
C ASN A 268 21.78 -1.93 -18.19
N ILE A 269 20.85 -2.59 -17.49
CA ILE A 269 19.42 -2.35 -17.61
C ILE A 269 19.07 -1.07 -16.84
N SER A 270 18.56 -0.07 -17.55
CA SER A 270 17.92 1.11 -16.99
C SER A 270 16.48 1.16 -17.49
N ARG A 271 15.52 1.33 -16.59
CA ARG A 271 14.09 1.40 -16.90
C ARG A 271 13.46 2.52 -16.09
N LEU A 272 12.58 3.27 -16.74
CA LEU A 272 11.58 4.06 -16.05
C LEU A 272 10.36 3.16 -15.81
N VAL A 273 9.93 3.08 -14.55
CA VAL A 273 8.74 2.34 -14.15
C VAL A 273 7.83 3.31 -13.43
N ILE A 274 6.57 3.35 -13.86
CA ILE A 274 5.54 4.17 -13.24
C ILE A 274 4.48 3.22 -12.71
N PHE A 275 4.13 3.39 -11.43
CA PHE A 275 3.12 2.60 -10.76
C PHE A 275 1.82 3.40 -10.70
N ALA A 276 0.76 2.86 -11.27
CA ALA A 276 -0.61 3.31 -11.03
C ALA A 276 -1.23 2.48 -9.90
N HIS A 277 -2.14 3.07 -9.11
CA HIS A 277 -2.76 2.38 -7.98
C HIS A 277 -3.70 1.27 -8.48
N GLY A 278 -3.43 0.02 -8.12
CA GLY A 278 -4.28 -1.11 -8.50
C GLY A 278 -3.70 -2.46 -8.09
N ALA A 279 -4.18 -3.52 -8.72
CA ALA A 279 -3.70 -4.90 -8.63
C ALA A 279 -3.60 -5.46 -7.19
N TYR A 280 -4.62 -5.18 -6.37
CA TYR A 280 -4.75 -5.74 -5.03
C TYR A 280 -4.72 -7.27 -5.06
N THR A 281 -3.96 -7.84 -4.14
CA THR A 281 -3.82 -9.29 -3.98
C THR A 281 -4.88 -9.85 -3.04
N ALA A 282 -5.13 -11.16 -3.16
CA ALA A 282 -6.02 -11.86 -2.24
C ALA A 282 -5.58 -11.75 -0.76
N SER A 283 -4.28 -11.66 -0.50
CA SER A 283 -3.71 -11.48 0.85
C SER A 283 -3.93 -10.07 1.41
N GLU A 284 -3.93 -9.04 0.56
CA GLU A 284 -4.23 -7.67 0.98
C GLU A 284 -5.73 -7.51 1.22
N LEU A 285 -6.58 -8.07 0.35
CA LEU A 285 -8.02 -7.98 0.49
C LEU A 285 -8.58 -8.77 1.69
N VAL A 286 -7.76 -9.43 2.50
CA VAL A 286 -8.17 -9.87 3.84
C VAL A 286 -8.44 -8.67 4.77
N TYR A 287 -7.73 -7.56 4.61
CA TYR A 287 -7.84 -6.40 5.51
C TYR A 287 -8.92 -5.40 5.08
N ASP A 288 -9.61 -4.79 6.05
CA ASP A 288 -10.71 -3.85 5.79
C ASP A 288 -10.21 -2.53 5.17
N ASP A 289 -9.04 -2.03 5.58
CA ASP A 289 -8.43 -0.83 5.02
C ASP A 289 -8.06 -1.00 3.54
N GLN A 290 -7.55 -2.17 3.17
CA GLN A 290 -7.23 -2.47 1.78
C GLN A 290 -8.50 -2.55 0.92
N LYS A 291 -9.56 -3.19 1.43
CA LYS A 291 -10.88 -3.18 0.77
C LYS A 291 -11.42 -1.75 0.60
N PHE A 292 -11.31 -0.90 1.63
CA PHE A 292 -11.72 0.50 1.56
C PHE A 292 -10.93 1.29 0.53
N HIS A 293 -9.59 1.19 0.55
CA HIS A 293 -8.73 1.91 -0.39
C HIS A 293 -8.97 1.48 -1.85
N LEU A 294 -9.21 0.19 -2.08
CA LEU A 294 -9.62 -0.33 -3.39
C LEU A 294 -10.91 0.37 -3.86
N LEU A 295 -11.97 0.33 -3.05
CA LEU A 295 -13.25 0.94 -3.42
C LEU A 295 -13.11 2.44 -3.64
N ARG A 296 -12.37 3.14 -2.77
CA ARG A 296 -12.15 4.58 -2.90
C ARG A 296 -11.52 4.92 -4.25
N LYS A 297 -10.43 4.25 -4.65
CA LYS A 297 -9.75 4.54 -5.93
C LYS A 297 -10.57 4.12 -7.15
N LEU A 298 -11.31 3.01 -7.05
CA LEU A 298 -12.23 2.56 -8.10
C LEU A 298 -13.34 3.59 -8.37
N LEU A 299 -13.88 4.19 -7.31
CA LEU A 299 -14.96 5.17 -7.38
C LEU A 299 -14.47 6.57 -7.74
N GLU A 300 -13.31 6.97 -7.23
CA GLU A 300 -12.62 8.22 -7.60
C GLU A 300 -12.31 8.28 -9.10
N ASN A 301 -12.01 7.13 -9.72
CA ASN A 301 -11.78 7.00 -11.15
C ASN A 301 -10.68 7.91 -11.69
N SER A 302 -9.59 8.08 -10.93
CA SER A 302 -8.41 8.82 -11.37
C SER A 302 -7.45 7.99 -12.25
N THR A 303 -7.75 6.71 -12.48
CA THR A 303 -6.87 5.81 -13.24
C THR A 303 -6.62 6.28 -14.68
N PRO A 304 -7.61 6.74 -15.47
CA PRO A 304 -7.36 7.23 -16.82
C PRO A 304 -6.36 8.40 -16.85
N GLU A 305 -6.45 9.33 -15.89
CA GLU A 305 -5.54 10.46 -15.75
C GLU A 305 -4.14 10.00 -15.34
N GLU A 306 -4.04 9.06 -14.38
CA GLU A 306 -2.77 8.45 -13.97
C GLU A 306 -2.08 7.72 -15.13
N GLU A 307 -2.83 6.94 -15.93
CA GLU A 307 -2.35 6.25 -17.13
C GLU A 307 -1.87 7.27 -18.19
N ALA A 308 -2.66 8.31 -18.47
CA ALA A 308 -2.32 9.34 -19.45
C ALA A 308 -1.03 10.09 -19.08
N VAL A 309 -0.87 10.48 -17.80
CA VAL A 309 0.37 11.10 -17.32
C VAL A 309 1.54 10.12 -17.46
N SER A 310 1.34 8.85 -17.09
CA SER A 310 2.37 7.81 -17.18
C SER A 310 2.87 7.63 -18.62
N GLU A 311 1.98 7.59 -19.59
CA GLU A 311 2.33 7.49 -21.00
C GLU A 311 3.17 8.68 -21.47
N LYS A 312 2.81 9.91 -21.07
CA LYS A 312 3.56 11.12 -21.48
C LYS A 312 4.95 11.19 -20.86
N VAL A 313 5.10 10.75 -19.61
CA VAL A 313 6.39 10.72 -18.93
C VAL A 313 7.28 9.58 -19.47
N GLY A 314 6.67 8.50 -19.96
CA GLY A 314 7.37 7.32 -20.50
C GLY A 314 7.95 7.47 -21.91
N ILE A 315 7.59 8.52 -22.66
CA ILE A 315 8.09 8.75 -24.02
C ILE A 315 9.53 9.30 -23.94
N PRO A 316 10.54 8.63 -24.52
CA PRO A 316 11.88 9.20 -24.64
C PRO A 316 11.80 10.50 -25.45
N ALA A 317 12.35 11.58 -24.90
CA ALA A 317 12.53 12.85 -25.61
C ALA A 317 13.47 12.71 -26.81
#